data_AF-A0AA96JX81-F1
#
_entry.id   AF-A0AA96JX81-F1
#
_cell.length_a   1.000
_cell.length_b   1.000
_cell.length_c   1.000
_cell.angle_alpha   90.00
_cell.angle_beta   90.00
_cell.angle_gamma   90.00
#
_symmetry.space_group_name_H-M   'P 1'
#
loop_
_entity.id
_entity.type
_entity.pdbx_description
1 polymer ?
#
loop_
_entity_poly.entity_id
_entity_poly.type
_entity_poly.pdbx_seq_one_letter_code
_entity_poly.pdbx_strand_id
1 'polypeptide(L)' 'MPCAPQAFSSHRAKDRVLVWPLQDGGLISYEQPDGRLIHTLNTPAGFSRKLGQLGITFPKTKNLSKE' A
#
# COMPACT_ATOMS: atom_id res chain seq x y z
N MET A 1 -8.73 11.47 3.59
CA MET A 1 -7.70 10.47 3.21
C MET A 1 -6.45 10.78 4.02
N PRO A 2 -5.82 9.80 4.69
CA PRO A 2 -4.53 10.05 5.34
C PRO A 2 -3.55 10.62 4.31
N CYS A 3 -2.92 11.74 4.66
CA CYS A 3 -1.98 12.44 3.78
C CYS A 3 -0.64 11.70 3.64
N ALA A 4 -0.41 10.63 4.41
CA ALA A 4 0.85 9.89 4.52
C ALA A 4 0.72 8.43 4.04
N PRO A 5 1.81 7.79 3.56
CA PRO A 5 1.78 6.39 3.16
C PRO A 5 1.62 5.52 4.38
N GLN A 6 1.03 4.34 4.19
CA GLN A 6 1.20 3.26 5.15
C GLN A 6 2.40 2.42 4.75
N ALA A 7 3.33 2.21 5.69
CA ALA A 7 4.54 1.45 5.47
C ALA A 7 4.36 0.00 5.93
N PHE A 8 4.80 -0.95 5.11
CA PHE A 8 4.70 -2.39 5.35
C PHE A 8 6.05 -3.07 5.10
N SER A 9 6.32 -4.10 5.90
CA SER A 9 7.32 -5.13 5.59
C SER A 9 6.59 -6.40 5.13
N SER A 10 7.01 -7.01 4.04
CA SER A 10 6.45 -8.26 3.53
C SER A 10 7.55 -9.26 3.25
N HIS A 11 7.37 -10.52 3.62
CA HIS A 11 8.32 -11.59 3.23
C HIS A 11 8.40 -11.81 1.71
N ARG A 12 7.45 -11.25 0.94
CA ARG A 12 7.41 -11.32 -0.54
C ARG A 12 8.09 -10.12 -1.20
N ALA A 13 8.58 -9.15 -0.44
CA ALA A 13 9.33 -8.00 -0.93
C ALA A 13 10.64 -7.86 -0.15
N LYS A 14 11.75 -7.70 -0.86
CA LYS A 14 13.05 -7.42 -0.22
C LYS A 14 13.06 -6.05 0.45
N ASP A 15 12.51 -5.08 -0.26
CA ASP A 15 12.52 -3.67 0.10
C ASP A 15 11.25 -3.29 0.87
N ARG A 16 11.32 -2.25 1.70
CA ARG A 16 10.16 -1.75 2.45
C ARG A 16 9.11 -1.23 1.46
N VAL A 17 7.85 -1.54 1.72
CA VAL A 17 6.74 -1.18 0.82
C VAL A 17 5.95 -0.03 1.42
N LEU A 18 5.82 1.06 0.69
CA LEU A 18 4.96 2.20 1.02
C LEU A 18 3.71 2.13 0.16
N VAL A 19 2.53 2.18 0.78
CA VAL A 19 1.26 2.03 0.09
C VAL A 19 0.37 3.24 0.35
N TRP A 20 -0.14 3.83 -0.75
CA TRP A 20 -1.17 4.85 -0.75
C TRP A 20 -2.41 4.36 -1.48
N PRO A 21 -3.50 4.08 -0.76
CA PRO A 21 -4.82 3.95 -1.38
C PRO A 21 -5.23 5.27 -2.01
N LEU A 22 -5.67 5.23 -3.26
CA LEU A 22 -6.25 6.35 -3.99
C LEU A 22 -7.68 5.95 -4.43
N GLN A 23 -8.49 6.92 -4.85
CA GLN A 23 -9.89 6.65 -5.22
C GLN A 23 -10.01 5.57 -6.31
N ASP A 24 -9.14 5.63 -7.32
CA ASP A 24 -9.16 4.72 -8.48
C ASP A 24 -7.97 3.75 -8.49
N GLY A 25 -7.56 3.29 -7.32
CA GLY A 25 -6.52 2.27 -7.16
C GLY A 25 -5.52 2.65 -6.08
N GLY A 26 -4.25 2.81 -6.46
CA GLY A 26 -3.26 3.23 -5.49
C GLY A 26 -1.81 3.22 -5.97
N LEU A 27 -0.99 3.92 -5.21
CA LEU A 27 0.45 3.99 -5.39
C LEU A 27 1.12 2.95 -4.47
N ILE A 28 1.98 2.13 -5.04
CA ILE A 28 2.86 1.23 -4.29
C ILE A 28 4.28 1.67 -4.60
N SER A 29 5.07 1.94 -3.57
CA SER A 29 6.47 2.31 -3.69
C SER A 29 7.36 1.33 -2.94
N TYR A 30 8.49 0.98 -3.52
CA TYR A 30 9.53 0.21 -2.85
C TYR A 30 10.66 1.15 -2.46
N GLU A 31 11.01 1.18 -1.18
CA GLU A 31 12.11 1.97 -0.62
C GLU A 31 13.38 1.12 -0.57
N GLN A 32 14.32 1.49 -1.43
CA GLN A 32 15.61 0.83 -1.55
C GLN A 32 16.54 1.24 -0.40
N PRO A 33 17.59 0.44 -0.07
CA PRO A 33 18.50 0.75 1.03
C PRO A 33 19.25 2.09 0.90
N ASP A 34 19.38 2.63 -0.30
CA ASP A 34 20.01 3.94 -0.57
C ASP A 34 19.03 5.12 -0.48
N GLY A 35 17.78 4.87 -0.07
CA GLY A 35 16.72 5.87 0.05
C GLY A 35 15.97 6.18 -1.24
N ARG A 36 16.29 5.52 -2.36
CA ARG A 36 15.52 5.67 -3.60
C ARG A 36 14.16 5.00 -3.49
N LEU A 37 13.17 5.59 -4.16
CA LEU A 37 11.82 5.07 -4.24
C LEU A 37 11.49 4.65 -5.67
N ILE A 38 11.07 3.39 -5.84
CA ILE A 38 10.51 2.90 -7.10
C ILE A 38 8.99 2.91 -6.99
N HIS A 39 8.35 3.79 -7.75
CA HIS A 39 6.91 4.00 -7.70
C HIS A 39 6.17 3.21 -8.78
N THR A 40 5.03 2.63 -8.43
CA THR A 40 4.05 2.15 -9.40
C THR A 40 2.68 2.70 -9.05
N LEU A 41 2.11 3.51 -9.94
CA LEU A 41 0.69 3.87 -9.91
C LEU A 41 -0.11 2.72 -10.52
N ASN A 42 -1.13 2.23 -9.80
CA ASN A 42 -1.90 1.07 -10.21
C ASN A 42 -3.37 1.44 -10.40
N THR A 43 -4.01 0.81 -11.40
CA THR A 43 -5.48 0.73 -11.51
C THR A 43 -6.07 -0.03 -10.31
N PRO A 44 -7.40 0.00 -10.07
CA PRO A 44 -8.00 -0.69 -8.93
C PRO A 44 -7.71 -2.19 -8.90
N ALA A 45 -7.82 -2.85 -10.07
CA ALA A 45 -7.54 -4.27 -10.20
C ALA A 45 -6.04 -4.59 -9.99
N GLY A 46 -5.15 -3.78 -10.57
CA GLY A 46 -3.70 -3.95 -10.41
C GLY A 46 -3.25 -3.75 -8.95
N PHE A 47 -3.84 -2.76 -8.28
CA PHE A 47 -3.57 -2.45 -6.88
C PHE A 47 -3.98 -3.61 -5.97
N SER A 48 -5.22 -4.08 -6.07
CA SER A 48 -5.73 -5.22 -5.31
C SER A 48 -4.88 -6.49 -5.53
N ARG A 49 -4.54 -6.79 -6.79
CA ARG A 49 -3.67 -7.93 -7.13
C ARG A 49 -2.30 -7.82 -6.49
N LYS A 50 -1.64 -6.65 -6.56
CA LYS A 50 -0.30 -6.46 -5.97
C LYS A 50 -0.34 -6.58 -4.44
N LEU A 51 -1.35 -6.02 -3.79
CA LEU A 51 -1.51 -6.16 -2.33
C LEU A 51 -1.66 -7.64 -1.93
N GLY A 52 -2.46 -8.40 -2.67
CA GLY A 52 -2.60 -9.84 -2.47
C GLY A 52 -1.28 -10.61 -2.63
N GLN A 53 -0.49 -10.28 -3.67
CA GLN A 53 0.84 -10.87 -3.86
C GLN A 53 1.83 -10.52 -2.74
N LEU A 54 1.71 -9.32 -2.18
CA LEU A 54 2.52 -8.85 -1.05
C LEU A 54 1.99 -9.35 0.31
N GLY A 55 0.82 -9.98 0.35
CA GLY A 55 0.17 -10.38 1.61
C GLY A 55 -0.22 -9.19 2.50
N ILE A 56 -0.36 -8.00 1.92
CA ILE A 56 -0.72 -6.78 2.65
C ILE A 56 -2.24 -6.68 2.71
N THR A 57 -2.78 -6.59 3.92
CA THR A 57 -4.19 -6.30 4.15
C THR A 57 -4.30 -4.98 4.90
N PHE A 58 -5.20 -4.12 4.43
CA PHE A 58 -5.56 -2.93 5.19
C PHE A 58 -6.48 -3.34 6.34
N PRO A 59 -6.24 -2.88 7.57
CA PRO A 59 -7.23 -3.04 8.62
C PRO A 59 -8.51 -2.39 8.13
N LYS A 60 -9.62 -3.15 8.09
CA LYS A 60 -10.93 -2.57 7.90
C LYS A 60 -11.07 -1.52 8.99
N THR A 61 -11.12 -0.25 8.62
CA THR A 61 -11.46 0.80 9.57
C THR A 61 -12.80 0.39 10.14
N LYS A 62 -12.85 0.02 11.42
CA LYS A 62 -14.12 -0.13 12.12
C LYS A 62 -14.79 1.23 11.98
N ASN A 63 -15.86 1.31 11.18
CA ASN A 63 -16.79 2.40 11.33
C ASN A 63 -17.25 2.32 12.79
N LEU A 64 -16.75 3.21 13.64
CA LEU A 64 -17.46 3.60 14.84
C LEU A 64 -18.73 4.26 14.34
N SER A 65 -19.76 3.43 14.09
CA SER A 65 -21.14 3.86 14.18
C SER A 65 -21.29 4.43 15.60
N LYS A 66 -21.23 5.77 15.70
CA LYS A 66 -21.80 6.44 16.86
C LYS A 66 -23.31 6.25 16.78
N GLU A 67 -23.84 5.90 17.94
CA GLU A 67 -25.22 5.68 18.38
C GLU A 67 -26.30 6.48 17.65
#